data_AF-A0AAU4YD09-F1
#
_entry.id   AF-A0AAU4YD09-F1
#
_cell.length_a   1.000
_cell.length_b   1.000
_cell.length_c   1.000
_cell.angle_alpha   90.00
_cell.angle_beta   90.00
_cell.angle_gamma   90.00
#
_symmetry.space_group_name_H-M   'P 1'
#
loop_
_entity.id
_entity.type
_entity.pdbx_description
1 polymer ?
#
loop_
_entity_poly.entity_id
_entity_poly.type
_entity_poly.pdbx_seq_one_letter_code
_entity_poly.pdbx_strand_id
1 'polypeptide(L)'
;MTTEPVQPPVRVACDCGSTDVRTVEAARTHKGAMRKELYSRLAKGPEKSGDGCLHFVEGVVISLAASGGLAYMGVDQDKPLYVLGGVVLAALILAGTLFVVRDDSREKAAEQAGEARADQLWRPAHYCAACESVFCPGGRPWAGRLTPEQFKKLVWTRAGYGDQLAPGDKAKDAVLPDRFVPEP
;
A
#
# COMPACT_ATOMS: atom_id res chain seq x y z
N MET A 1 -5.25 46.37 -3.72
CA MET A 1 -4.42 45.23 -3.28
C MET A 1 -4.77 44.95 -1.83
N THR A 2 -5.69 44.03 -1.60
CA THR A 2 -6.09 43.55 -0.28
C THR A 2 -5.12 42.45 0.12
N THR A 3 -4.26 42.73 1.09
CA THR A 3 -3.39 41.75 1.74
C THR A 3 -4.27 40.77 2.52
N GLU A 4 -4.33 39.52 2.04
CA GLU A 4 -4.96 38.42 2.74
C GLU A 4 -4.22 38.18 4.06
N PRO A 5 -4.90 38.15 5.22
CA PRO A 5 -4.25 37.94 6.49
C PRO A 5 -3.71 36.51 6.56
N VAL A 6 -2.39 36.38 6.67
CA VAL A 6 -1.71 35.10 6.95
C VAL A 6 -2.18 34.61 8.32
N GLN A 7 -3.07 33.61 8.31
CA GLN A 7 -3.56 32.98 9.53
C GLN A 7 -2.37 32.37 10.30
N PRO A 8 -2.19 32.68 11.59
CA PRO A 8 -1.13 32.06 12.38
C PRO A 8 -1.35 30.54 12.43
N PRO A 9 -0.28 29.73 12.50
CA PRO A 9 -0.40 28.29 12.56
C PRO A 9 -1.25 27.91 13.78
N VAL A 10 -2.40 27.28 13.53
CA VAL A 10 -3.27 26.75 14.58
C VAL A 10 -2.43 25.79 15.40
N ARG A 11 -2.22 26.10 16.68
CA ARG A 11 -1.54 25.19 17.61
C ARG A 11 -2.45 24.00 17.86
N VAL A 12 -2.21 22.91 17.15
CA VAL A 12 -2.89 21.63 17.38
C VAL A 12 -2.29 21.00 18.63
N ALA A 13 -3.13 20.82 19.66
CA ALA A 13 -2.77 20.09 20.86
C ALA A 13 -3.46 18.72 20.86
N CYS A 14 -2.78 17.70 21.40
CA CYS A 14 -3.39 16.42 21.67
C CYS A 14 -4.11 16.45 23.03
N ASP A 15 -5.19 15.67 23.18
CA ASP A 15 -5.93 15.54 24.46
C ASP A 15 -5.08 14.99 25.62
N CYS A 16 -3.89 14.45 25.34
CA CYS A 16 -2.91 14.09 26.38
C CYS A 16 -2.14 15.30 26.94
N GLY A 17 -2.39 16.52 26.46
CA GLY A 17 -1.72 17.76 26.85
C GLY A 17 -0.40 18.03 26.14
N SER A 18 0.08 17.11 25.28
CA SER A 18 1.32 17.31 24.53
C SER A 18 1.13 18.21 23.31
N THR A 19 2.12 19.07 23.07
CA THR A 19 2.26 19.87 21.85
C THR A 19 3.22 19.24 20.84
N ASP A 20 3.82 18.08 21.14
CA ASP A 20 4.66 17.32 20.20
C ASP A 20 3.77 16.52 19.23
N VAL A 21 3.03 17.29 18.43
CA VAL A 21 2.05 16.83 17.45
C VAL A 21 2.53 17.22 16.07
N ARG A 22 2.42 16.30 15.12
CA ARG A 22 2.75 16.52 13.71
C ARG A 22 1.63 15.97 12.85
N THR A 23 1.49 16.45 11.62
CA THR A 23 0.68 15.73 10.62
C THR A 23 1.22 14.31 10.47
N VAL A 24 0.36 13.36 10.11
CA VAL A 24 0.80 11.98 9.87
C VAL A 24 1.89 11.94 8.80
N GLU A 25 1.78 12.74 7.74
CA GLU A 25 2.80 12.89 6.70
C GLU A 25 4.17 13.28 7.27
N ALA A 26 4.22 14.35 8.06
CA ALA A 26 5.47 14.80 8.68
C ALA A 26 6.00 13.78 9.72
N ALA A 27 5.12 13.06 10.42
CA ALA A 27 5.52 12.05 11.39
C ALA A 27 6.20 10.84 10.74
N ARG A 28 5.81 10.47 9.51
CA ARG A 28 6.42 9.34 8.76
C ARG A 28 7.86 9.60 8.35
N THR A 29 8.22 10.86 8.10
CA THR A 29 9.55 11.27 7.65
C THR A 29 10.39 11.91 8.77
N HIS A 30 9.85 12.03 9.97
CA HIS A 30 10.53 12.66 11.10
C HIS A 30 11.71 11.81 11.64
N LYS A 31 12.66 12.48 12.28
CA LYS A 31 13.76 11.83 13.01
C LYS A 31 13.19 10.87 14.07
N GLY A 32 13.53 9.59 13.96
CA GLY A 32 13.03 8.54 14.85
C GLY A 32 11.78 7.79 14.33
N ALA A 33 11.22 8.18 13.18
CA ALA A 33 10.14 7.45 12.52
C ALA A 33 10.54 5.99 12.25
N MET A 34 11.79 5.74 11.84
CA MET A 34 12.31 4.38 11.62
C MET A 34 12.27 3.52 12.88
N ARG A 35 12.71 4.06 14.02
CA ARG A 35 12.76 3.31 15.30
C ARG A 35 11.36 2.87 15.76
N LYS A 36 10.33 3.63 15.41
CA LYS A 36 8.93 3.36 15.76
C LYS A 36 8.13 2.75 14.60
N GLU A 37 8.80 2.45 13.48
CA GLU A 37 8.19 1.93 12.24
C GLU A 37 7.02 2.79 11.72
N LEU A 38 7.05 4.11 11.96
CA LEU A 38 5.93 4.99 11.62
C LEU A 38 5.66 5.05 10.11
N TYR A 39 6.68 4.81 9.30
CA TYR A 39 6.56 4.76 7.86
C TYR A 39 5.55 3.69 7.40
N SER A 40 5.63 2.47 7.96
CA SER A 40 4.73 1.35 7.64
C SER A 40 3.43 1.37 8.45
N ARG A 41 3.50 1.79 9.72
CA ARG A 41 2.35 1.85 10.64
C ARG A 41 1.38 2.98 10.34
N LEU A 42 1.82 4.02 9.65
CA LEU A 42 0.98 5.14 9.21
C LEU A 42 0.82 5.18 7.68
N ALA A 43 1.07 4.06 7.00
CA ALA A 43 0.97 3.96 5.55
C ALA A 43 -0.46 4.28 5.09
N LYS A 44 -0.57 5.20 4.12
CA LYS A 44 -1.86 5.58 3.51
C LYS A 44 -2.47 4.38 2.78
N GLY A 45 -1.70 3.70 1.95
CA GLY A 45 -2.12 2.56 1.14
C GLY A 45 -1.01 1.54 0.96
N PRO A 46 -1.26 0.48 0.17
CA PRO A 46 -0.27 -0.53 -0.15
C PRO A 46 0.90 0.11 -0.91
N GLU A 47 2.10 0.06 -0.32
CA GLU A 47 3.30 0.54 -0.99
C GLU A 47 3.85 -0.54 -1.93
N LYS A 48 3.10 -0.89 -2.96
CA LYS A 48 3.66 -1.70 -4.03
C LYS A 48 4.42 -0.76 -4.96
N SER A 49 5.75 -0.78 -4.88
CA SER A 49 6.60 -0.30 -5.98
C SER A 49 6.06 -0.94 -7.25
N GLY A 50 5.94 -0.19 -8.34
CA GLY A 50 5.34 -0.62 -9.60
C GLY A 50 6.10 -1.73 -10.35
N ASP A 51 6.66 -2.72 -9.65
CA ASP A 51 7.55 -3.77 -10.13
C ASP A 51 6.86 -4.79 -11.05
N GLY A 52 5.54 -4.68 -11.30
CA GLY A 52 4.84 -5.50 -12.27
C GLY A 52 5.47 -5.48 -13.68
N CYS A 53 6.06 -4.34 -14.09
CA CYS A 53 6.81 -4.26 -15.36
C CYS A 53 8.13 -5.07 -15.30
N LEU A 54 8.82 -5.02 -14.15
CA LEU A 54 10.06 -5.77 -13.94
C LEU A 54 9.77 -7.29 -13.95
N HIS A 55 8.73 -7.74 -13.26
CA HIS A 55 8.29 -9.13 -13.26
C HIS A 55 7.84 -9.61 -14.65
N PHE A 56 7.24 -8.74 -15.45
CA PHE A 56 6.91 -9.05 -16.84
C PHE A 56 8.18 -9.27 -17.67
N VAL A 57 9.15 -8.36 -17.59
CA VAL A 57 10.42 -8.47 -18.33
C VAL A 57 11.19 -9.71 -17.90
N GLU A 58 11.28 -9.96 -16.59
CA GLU A 58 11.92 -11.16 -16.03
C GLU A 58 11.24 -12.44 -16.55
N GLY A 59 9.90 -12.50 -16.51
CA GLY A 59 9.12 -13.62 -17.02
C GLY A 59 9.33 -13.87 -18.52
N VAL A 60 9.42 -12.82 -19.33
CA VAL A 60 9.70 -12.91 -20.77
C VAL A 60 11.11 -13.43 -21.03
N VAL A 61 12.12 -12.93 -20.31
CA VAL A 61 13.51 -13.38 -20.46
C VAL A 61 13.66 -14.85 -20.10
N ILE A 62 13.08 -15.29 -18.97
CA ILE A 62 13.09 -16.70 -18.56
C ILE A 62 12.36 -17.56 -19.61
N SER A 63 11.22 -17.10 -20.12
CA SER A 63 10.46 -17.81 -21.17
C SER A 63 11.30 -18.01 -22.42
N LEU A 64 11.94 -16.95 -22.92
CA LEU A 64 12.72 -16.99 -24.14
C LEU A 64 13.97 -17.86 -23.98
N ALA A 65 14.67 -17.76 -22.84
CA ALA A 65 15.85 -18.56 -22.58
C ALA A 65 15.51 -20.06 -22.46
N ALA A 66 14.50 -20.41 -21.66
CA ALA A 66 14.13 -21.81 -21.42
C ALA A 66 13.50 -22.46 -22.66
N SER A 67 12.58 -21.75 -23.32
CA SER A 67 11.85 -22.29 -24.48
C SER A 67 12.72 -22.28 -25.73
N GLY A 68 13.56 -21.25 -25.91
CA GLY A 68 14.53 -21.17 -26.99
C GLY A 68 15.58 -22.27 -26.92
N GLY A 69 16.10 -22.58 -25.72
CA GLY A 69 17.04 -23.70 -25.53
C GLY A 69 16.43 -25.05 -25.87
N LEU A 70 15.18 -25.30 -25.46
CA LEU A 70 14.45 -26.53 -25.79
C LEU A 70 14.16 -26.66 -27.28
N ALA A 71 13.70 -25.58 -27.92
CA ALA A 71 13.43 -25.56 -29.35
C ALA A 71 14.71 -25.75 -30.18
N TYR A 72 15.81 -25.11 -29.78
CA TYR A 72 17.10 -25.26 -30.44
C TYR A 72 17.60 -26.71 -30.39
N MET A 73 17.57 -27.35 -29.20
CA MET A 73 17.93 -28.77 -29.09
C MET A 73 16.99 -29.69 -29.88
N GLY A 74 15.71 -29.34 -29.99
CA GLY A 74 14.75 -30.11 -30.78
C GLY A 74 15.03 -30.07 -32.28
N VAL A 75 15.45 -28.91 -32.80
CA VAL A 75 15.86 -28.75 -34.20
C VAL A 75 17.19 -29.43 -34.45
N ASP A 76 18.18 -29.24 -33.59
CA ASP A 76 19.52 -29.84 -33.73
C ASP A 76 19.48 -31.38 -33.70
N GLN A 77 18.57 -31.96 -32.91
CA GLN A 77 18.45 -33.42 -32.78
C GLN A 77 17.37 -34.06 -33.67
N ASP A 78 16.68 -33.29 -34.52
CA ASP A 78 15.51 -33.74 -35.30
C ASP A 78 14.42 -34.40 -34.41
N LYS A 79 14.24 -33.89 -33.20
CA LYS A 79 13.24 -34.39 -32.24
C LYS A 79 12.09 -33.39 -32.08
N PRO A 80 11.00 -33.54 -32.86
CA PRO A 80 9.90 -32.58 -32.88
C PRO A 80 9.19 -32.44 -31.52
N LEU A 81 9.30 -33.44 -30.65
CA LEU A 81 8.77 -33.38 -29.28
C LEU A 81 9.41 -32.27 -28.43
N TYR A 82 10.70 -31.96 -28.62
CA TYR A 82 11.36 -30.88 -27.87
C TYR A 82 10.93 -29.50 -28.37
N VAL A 83 10.68 -29.37 -29.68
CA VAL A 83 10.10 -28.14 -30.26
C VAL A 83 8.70 -27.92 -29.71
N LEU A 84 7.84 -28.95 -29.74
CA LEU A 84 6.49 -28.88 -29.19
C LEU A 84 6.50 -28.57 -27.68
N GLY A 85 7.39 -29.24 -26.93
CA GLY A 85 7.57 -28.99 -25.50
C GLY A 85 8.01 -27.56 -25.18
N GLY A 86 8.94 -27.01 -25.97
CA GLY A 86 9.37 -25.61 -25.84
C GLY A 86 8.24 -24.62 -26.11
N VAL A 87 7.42 -24.85 -27.15
CA VAL A 87 6.25 -23.99 -27.44
C VAL A 87 5.21 -24.04 -26.32
N VAL A 88 4.89 -25.23 -25.81
CA VAL A 88 3.94 -25.39 -24.70
C VAL A 88 4.48 -24.72 -23.43
N LEU A 89 5.77 -24.91 -23.13
CA LEU A 89 6.42 -24.26 -21.98
C LEU A 89 6.36 -22.72 -22.10
N ALA A 90 6.69 -22.17 -23.27
CA ALA A 90 6.60 -20.73 -23.53
C ALA A 90 5.18 -20.20 -23.28
N ALA A 91 4.17 -20.91 -23.79
CA ALA A 91 2.77 -20.52 -23.62
C ALA A 91 2.34 -20.54 -22.14
N LEU A 92 2.78 -21.55 -21.37
CA LEU A 92 2.49 -21.65 -19.94
C LEU A 92 3.15 -20.52 -19.14
N ILE A 93 4.42 -20.22 -19.40
CA ILE A 93 5.10 -19.13 -18.70
C ILE A 93 4.45 -17.79 -19.05
N LEU A 94 4.16 -17.54 -20.34
CA LEU A 94 3.48 -16.32 -20.78
C LEU A 94 2.10 -16.16 -20.12
N ALA A 95 1.30 -17.23 -20.08
CA ALA A 95 -0.01 -17.22 -19.43
C ALA A 95 0.11 -16.90 -17.92
N GLY A 96 1.09 -17.50 -17.24
CA GLY A 96 1.40 -17.22 -15.84
C GLY A 96 1.79 -15.76 -15.62
N THR A 97 2.69 -15.21 -16.44
CA THR A 97 3.10 -13.80 -16.37
C THR A 97 1.92 -12.86 -16.61
N LEU A 98 1.05 -13.15 -17.59
CA LEU A 98 -0.15 -12.36 -17.84
C LEU A 98 -1.12 -12.39 -16.65
N PHE A 99 -1.28 -13.54 -16.00
CA PHE A 99 -2.12 -13.64 -14.81
C PHE A 99 -1.62 -12.74 -13.69
N VAL A 100 -0.31 -12.78 -13.39
CA VAL A 100 0.32 -11.94 -12.35
C VAL A 100 0.19 -10.45 -12.68
N VAL A 101 0.44 -10.05 -13.94
CA VAL A 101 0.32 -8.65 -14.36
C VAL A 101 -1.14 -8.15 -14.28
N ARG A 102 -2.10 -8.99 -14.64
CA ARG A 102 -3.53 -8.63 -14.52
C ARG A 102 -3.96 -8.49 -13.07
N ASP A 103 -3.46 -9.35 -12.18
CA ASP A 103 -3.74 -9.27 -10.75
C ASP A 103 -3.18 -7.97 -10.15
N ASP A 104 -1.89 -7.67 -10.38
CA ASP A 104 -1.24 -6.43 -9.95
C ASP A 104 -1.94 -5.19 -10.53
N SER A 105 -2.39 -5.24 -11.78
CA SER A 105 -3.16 -4.15 -12.40
C SER A 105 -4.52 -3.95 -11.75
N ARG A 106 -5.20 -5.03 -11.33
CA ARG A 106 -6.50 -4.94 -10.64
C ARG A 106 -6.34 -4.38 -9.24
N GLU A 107 -5.31 -4.81 -8.52
CA GLU A 107 -4.99 -4.27 -7.20
C GLU A 107 -4.66 -2.78 -7.28
N LYS A 108 -3.84 -2.35 -8.25
CA LYS A 108 -3.56 -0.93 -8.50
C LYS A 108 -4.81 -0.13 -8.86
N ALA A 109 -5.70 -0.68 -9.68
CA ALA A 109 -6.96 -0.03 -9.99
C ALA A 109 -7.85 0.12 -8.74
N ALA A 110 -7.88 -0.88 -7.87
CA ALA A 110 -8.58 -0.82 -6.59
C ALA A 110 -7.96 0.22 -5.64
N GLU A 111 -6.62 0.31 -5.59
CA GLU A 111 -5.91 1.33 -4.82
C GLU A 111 -6.26 2.75 -5.31
N GLN A 112 -6.19 2.99 -6.62
CA GLN A 112 -6.54 4.28 -7.22
C GLN A 112 -8.01 4.66 -6.95
N ALA A 113 -8.94 3.70 -7.05
CA ALA A 113 -10.34 3.91 -6.70
C ALA A 113 -10.56 4.17 -5.19
N GLY A 114 -9.64 3.74 -4.34
CA GLY A 114 -9.63 3.95 -2.90
C GLY A 114 -8.93 5.24 -2.46
N GLU A 115 -8.11 5.84 -3.31
CA GLU A 115 -7.17 6.89 -2.93
C GLU A 115 -7.85 8.11 -2.31
N ALA A 116 -8.92 8.60 -2.93
CA ALA A 116 -9.65 9.76 -2.43
C ALA A 116 -10.28 9.50 -1.04
N ARG A 117 -10.76 8.27 -0.80
CA ARG A 117 -11.32 7.85 0.50
C ARG A 117 -10.23 7.72 1.55
N ALA A 118 -9.06 7.22 1.17
CA ALA A 118 -7.89 7.17 2.03
C ALA A 118 -7.44 8.59 2.42
N ASP A 119 -7.38 9.50 1.46
CA ASP A 119 -6.96 10.89 1.68
C ASP A 119 -7.86 11.66 2.64
N GLN A 120 -9.18 11.43 2.58
CA GLN A 120 -10.13 12.06 3.49
C GLN A 120 -9.82 11.76 4.96
N LEU A 121 -9.34 10.55 5.26
CA LEU A 121 -8.93 10.14 6.60
C LEU A 121 -7.47 10.54 6.88
N TRP A 122 -6.59 10.36 5.89
CA TRP A 122 -5.15 10.43 6.12
C TRP A 122 -4.59 11.85 6.18
N ARG A 123 -5.04 12.74 5.29
CA ARG A 123 -4.54 14.13 5.23
C ARG A 123 -4.82 14.96 6.49
N PRO A 124 -6.02 14.93 7.10
CA PRO A 124 -6.26 15.71 8.31
C PRO A 124 -5.70 15.04 9.58
N ALA A 125 -5.14 13.83 9.47
CA ALA A 125 -4.64 13.07 10.61
C ALA A 125 -3.36 13.68 11.20
N HIS A 126 -3.29 13.65 12.53
CA HIS A 126 -2.14 14.10 13.30
C HIS A 126 -1.65 12.99 14.23
N TYR A 127 -0.34 12.84 14.34
CA TYR A 127 0.34 11.92 15.22
C TYR A 127 0.94 12.67 16.41
N CYS A 128 0.63 12.20 17.62
CA CYS A 128 1.23 12.69 18.86
C CYS A 128 2.38 11.76 19.28
N ALA A 129 3.60 12.29 19.34
CA ALA A 129 4.77 11.47 19.68
C ALA A 129 4.84 11.08 21.16
N ALA A 130 4.19 11.85 22.04
CA ALA A 130 4.20 11.62 23.49
C ALA A 130 3.33 10.45 23.95
N CYS A 131 2.16 10.25 23.32
CA CYS A 131 1.26 9.13 23.65
C CYS A 131 1.07 8.13 22.50
N GLU A 132 1.85 8.28 21.43
CA GLU A 132 1.86 7.41 20.25
C GLU A 132 0.47 7.17 19.65
N SER A 133 -0.33 8.22 19.57
CA SER A 133 -1.70 8.13 19.05
C SER A 133 -1.88 8.99 17.80
N VAL A 134 -2.76 8.54 16.92
CA VAL A 134 -3.26 9.29 15.77
C VAL A 134 -4.64 9.85 16.11
N PHE A 135 -4.89 11.11 15.75
CA PHE A 135 -6.17 11.78 15.97
C PHE A 135 -6.45 12.77 14.85
N CYS A 136 -7.70 13.23 14.78
CA CYS A 136 -8.09 14.26 13.83
C CYS A 136 -8.46 15.54 14.58
N PRO A 137 -7.74 16.66 14.37
CA PRO A 137 -8.09 17.93 14.98
C PRO A 137 -9.51 18.35 14.61
N GLY A 138 -10.29 18.80 15.59
CA GLY A 138 -11.71 19.12 15.39
C GLY A 138 -12.64 17.89 15.27
N GLY A 139 -12.11 16.67 15.42
CA GLY A 139 -12.91 15.44 15.50
C GLY A 139 -13.61 15.04 14.20
N ARG A 140 -13.14 15.53 13.05
CA ARG A 140 -13.68 15.20 11.72
C ARG A 140 -12.55 14.84 10.75
N PRO A 141 -12.65 13.73 10.01
CA PRO A 141 -13.85 12.92 9.80
C PRO A 141 -14.13 11.88 10.91
N TRP A 142 -13.27 11.74 11.91
CA TRP A 142 -13.51 10.87 13.06
C TRP A 142 -13.11 11.54 14.38
N ALA A 143 -13.77 11.16 15.47
CA ALA A 143 -13.53 11.73 16.79
C ALA A 143 -12.75 10.78 17.70
N GLY A 144 -11.77 11.31 18.43
CA GLY A 144 -10.95 10.58 19.39
C GLY A 144 -9.65 10.02 18.83
N ARG A 145 -8.91 9.33 19.71
CA ARG A 145 -7.56 8.81 19.43
C ARG A 145 -7.61 7.36 18.96
N LEU A 146 -6.72 7.04 18.03
CA LEU A 146 -6.45 5.71 17.53
C LEU A 146 -4.96 5.39 17.73
N THR A 147 -4.61 4.12 17.88
CA THR A 147 -3.22 3.70 17.69
C THR A 147 -2.84 3.78 16.21
N PRO A 148 -1.55 3.82 15.85
CA PRO A 148 -1.11 3.75 14.46
C PRO A 148 -1.69 2.55 13.71
N GLU A 149 -1.74 1.38 14.34
CA GLU A 149 -2.32 0.15 13.78
C GLU A 149 -3.82 0.30 13.50
N GLN A 150 -4.58 0.84 14.45
CA GLN A 150 -6.00 1.10 14.26
C GLN A 150 -6.24 2.13 13.17
N PHE A 151 -5.43 3.18 13.14
CA PHE A 151 -5.51 4.20 12.10
C PHE A 151 -5.22 3.62 10.72
N LYS A 152 -4.16 2.83 10.56
CA LYS A 152 -3.87 2.12 9.29
C LYS A 152 -5.02 1.23 8.88
N LYS A 153 -5.54 0.40 9.80
CA LYS A 153 -6.70 -0.47 9.52
C LYS A 153 -7.91 0.32 9.05
N LEU A 154 -8.22 1.43 9.72
CA LEU A 154 -9.34 2.30 9.37
C LEU A 154 -9.17 2.89 7.96
N VAL A 155 -8.01 3.46 7.67
CA VAL A 155 -7.69 4.05 6.35
C VAL A 155 -7.83 2.98 5.25
N TRP A 156 -7.21 1.82 5.45
CA TRP A 156 -7.18 0.75 4.46
C TRP A 156 -8.54 0.12 4.22
N THR A 157 -9.31 -0.11 5.29
CA THR A 157 -10.68 -0.64 5.19
C THR A 157 -11.59 0.34 4.46
N ARG A 158 -11.54 1.64 4.79
CA ARG A 158 -12.41 2.65 4.17
C ARG A 158 -12.07 2.89 2.70
N ALA A 159 -10.78 2.77 2.36
CA ALA A 159 -10.29 2.89 1.00
C ALA A 159 -10.57 1.63 0.16
N GLY A 160 -10.87 0.49 0.77
CA GLY A 160 -11.27 -0.75 0.08
C GLY A 160 -10.11 -1.69 -0.24
N TYR A 161 -8.96 -1.55 0.42
CA TYR A 161 -7.82 -2.48 0.32
C TYR A 161 -7.44 -3.08 1.68
N GLY A 162 -8.41 -3.18 2.61
CA GLY A 162 -8.18 -3.77 3.93
C GLY A 162 -7.80 -5.26 3.90
N ASP A 163 -8.23 -5.97 2.86
CA ASP A 163 -7.85 -7.36 2.55
C ASP A 163 -6.39 -7.51 2.13
N GLN A 164 -5.79 -6.45 1.57
CA GLN A 164 -4.38 -6.41 1.16
C GLN A 164 -3.41 -6.22 2.35
N LEU A 165 -3.89 -6.09 3.58
CA LEU A 165 -3.03 -6.09 4.77
C LEU A 165 -2.28 -7.42 4.87
N ALA A 166 -0.95 -7.33 4.85
CA ALA A 166 -0.06 -8.47 4.87
C ALA A 166 -0.32 -9.38 6.10
N PRO A 167 -0.19 -10.71 5.96
CA PRO A 167 -0.18 -11.60 7.11
C PRO A 167 0.92 -11.18 8.11
N GLY A 168 0.56 -11.04 9.39
CA GLY A 168 1.48 -10.57 10.43
C GLY A 168 1.58 -9.06 10.60
N ASP A 169 0.90 -8.26 9.75
CA ASP A 169 0.74 -6.83 10.01
C ASP A 169 -0.20 -6.61 11.20
N LYS A 170 0.29 -5.97 12.26
CA LYS A 170 -0.49 -5.67 13.48
C LYS A 170 -1.75 -4.86 13.20
N ALA A 171 -1.79 -4.10 12.11
CA ALA A 171 -3.00 -3.40 11.68
C ALA A 171 -4.11 -4.36 11.25
N LYS A 172 -3.80 -5.57 10.75
CA LYS A 172 -4.81 -6.56 10.38
C LYS A 172 -5.63 -7.01 11.59
N ASP A 173 -4.93 -7.26 12.70
CA ASP A 173 -5.52 -7.78 13.94
C ASP A 173 -6.02 -6.67 14.88
N ALA A 174 -5.71 -5.40 14.59
CA ALA A 174 -6.16 -4.28 15.40
C ALA A 174 -7.70 -4.22 15.47
N VAL A 175 -8.26 -4.17 16.66
CA VAL A 175 -9.70 -3.97 16.85
C VAL A 175 -10.00 -2.48 16.70
N LEU A 176 -10.84 -2.13 15.71
CA LEU A 176 -11.38 -0.78 15.59
C LEU A 176 -12.48 -0.59 16.61
N PRO A 177 -12.50 0.53 17.35
CA PRO A 177 -13.66 0.89 18.16
C PRO A 177 -14.94 0.92 17.32
N ASP A 178 -16.06 0.44 17.86
CA ASP A 178 -17.33 0.22 17.14
C ASP A 178 -17.81 1.43 16.31
N ARG A 179 -17.56 2.65 16.81
CA ARG A 179 -17.87 3.91 16.12
C ARG A 179 -17.12 4.14 14.79
N PHE A 180 -16.17 3.30 14.44
CA PHE A 180 -15.36 3.39 13.22
C PHE A 180 -15.50 2.16 12.31
N VAL A 181 -16.35 1.21 12.67
CA VAL A 181 -16.69 0.08 11.80
C VAL A 181 -17.62 0.61 10.71
N PRO A 182 -17.27 0.53 9.42
CA PRO A 182 -18.19 0.90 8.35
C PRO A 182 -19.43 0.01 8.40
N GLU A 183 -20.63 0.60 8.31
CA GLU A 183 -21.87 -0.17 8.12
C GLU A 183 -21.74 -1.04 6.85
N PRO A 184 -22.23 -2.30 6.88
CA PRO A 184 -22.09 -3.26 5.80
C PRO A 184 -22.78 -2.83 4.50
#